data_AF-A0A1G4MCB6-F1
#
_entry.id   AF-A0A1G4MCB6-F1
#
_cell.length_a   1.000
_cell.length_b   1.000
_cell.length_c   1.000
_cell.angle_alpha   90.00
_cell.angle_beta   90.00
_cell.angle_gamma   90.00
#
_symmetry.space_group_name_H-M   'P 1'
#
loop_
_entity.id
_entity.type
_entity.pdbx_description
1 polymer ?
#
loop_
_entity_poly.entity_id
_entity_poly.type
_entity_poly.pdbx_seq_one_letter_code
_entity_poly.pdbx_strand_id
1 'polypeptide(L)'
;MEEKEVERNHRSPVRHKRLPRDEFWGYSTWMLFKHRLALLVFAMCIIFAVWLLRKGFNDSNVFILTLIITFDVLFVTFAVVGLFTIFTQDEFAEVMSLRNRMHFLNEVIENRPGVTMDKWDVVAANINETLASNGSYSNSGYFFDGEMCHDEFKRLFMRDSEASEYPELIKYIEKALRVYQANVDAYWSESIQKARGK
;
A
#
# COMPACT_ATOMS: atom_id res chain seq x y z
N MET A 1 37.10 -7.56 31.19
CA MET A 1 36.72 -6.25 30.60
C MET A 1 36.42 -6.35 29.11
N GLU A 2 36.83 -7.43 28.42
CA GLU A 2 36.64 -7.61 26.97
C GLU A 2 35.26 -8.16 26.55
N GLU A 3 34.50 -8.79 27.45
CA GLU A 3 33.18 -9.35 27.11
C GLU A 3 32.09 -8.29 26.86
N LYS A 4 32.24 -7.06 27.36
CA LYS A 4 31.25 -5.98 27.15
C LYS A 4 31.47 -5.19 25.85
N GLU A 5 32.54 -5.48 25.11
CA GLU A 5 32.90 -4.76 23.90
C GLU A 5 32.50 -5.53 22.62
N VAL A 6 32.44 -6.86 22.70
CA VAL A 6 31.98 -7.73 21.60
C VAL A 6 30.46 -7.63 21.38
N GLU A 7 29.68 -7.46 22.45
CA GLU A 7 28.21 -7.33 22.37
C GLU A 7 27.73 -5.97 21.81
N ARG A 8 28.62 -4.97 21.76
CA ARG A 8 28.28 -3.64 21.24
C ARG A 8 28.41 -3.55 19.72
N ASN A 9 29.09 -4.51 19.08
CA ASN A 9 29.47 -4.45 17.67
C ASN A 9 28.59 -5.29 16.73
N HIS A 10 27.54 -5.93 17.24
CA HIS A 10 26.54 -6.66 16.43
C HIS A 10 25.17 -5.98 16.32
N ARG A 11 25.04 -4.74 16.81
CA ARG A 11 23.97 -3.87 16.33
C ARG A 11 24.39 -3.34 14.97
N SER A 12 24.10 -4.12 13.93
CA SER A 12 23.88 -3.59 12.59
C SER A 12 23.14 -2.26 12.74
N PRO A 13 23.62 -1.15 12.12
CA PRO A 13 22.85 0.08 12.16
C PRO A 13 21.46 -0.29 11.69
N VAL A 14 20.44 -0.01 12.51
CA VAL A 14 19.05 -0.16 12.10
C VAL A 14 18.93 0.76 10.90
N ARG A 15 19.17 0.24 9.69
CA ARG A 15 18.85 0.94 8.45
C ARG A 15 17.38 1.23 8.64
N HIS A 16 17.05 2.51 8.82
CA HIS A 16 15.69 2.95 8.64
C HIS A 16 15.32 2.47 7.24
N LYS A 17 14.54 1.39 7.19
CA LYS A 17 14.10 0.81 5.93
C LYS A 17 13.16 1.84 5.35
N ARG A 18 13.56 2.40 4.21
CA ARG A 18 12.87 3.53 3.58
C ARG A 18 11.52 3.05 3.06
N LEU A 19 10.50 3.83 3.36
CA LEU A 19 9.18 3.62 2.79
C LEU A 19 9.04 4.42 1.51
N PRO A 20 8.09 4.08 0.63
CA PRO A 20 7.83 4.89 -0.56
C PRO A 20 7.56 6.36 -0.24
N ARG A 21 6.95 6.67 0.91
CA ARG A 21 6.80 8.05 1.40
C ARG A 21 8.12 8.84 1.52
N ASP A 22 9.24 8.18 1.76
CA ASP A 22 10.56 8.84 1.90
C ASP A 22 11.24 9.10 0.54
N GLU A 23 10.79 8.40 -0.51
CA GLU A 23 11.37 8.49 -1.86
C GLU A 23 10.54 9.38 -2.80
N PHE A 24 9.22 9.34 -2.64
CA PHE A 24 8.28 10.08 -3.45
C PHE A 24 7.85 11.37 -2.76
N TRP A 25 7.59 12.43 -3.55
CA TRP A 25 7.15 13.72 -3.02
C TRP A 25 5.78 13.64 -2.31
N GLY A 26 5.00 12.60 -2.60
CA GLY A 26 3.76 12.29 -1.90
C GLY A 26 3.05 11.08 -2.49
N TYR A 27 1.90 10.75 -1.89
CA TYR A 27 1.09 9.59 -2.26
C TYR A 27 0.69 9.59 -3.75
N SER A 28 0.28 10.75 -4.28
CA SER A 28 -0.12 10.86 -5.68
C SER A 28 1.01 10.54 -6.64
N THR A 29 2.24 11.01 -6.38
CA THR A 29 3.40 10.72 -7.24
C THR A 29 3.75 9.23 -7.23
N TRP A 30 3.68 8.59 -6.05
CA TRP A 30 3.85 7.14 -5.92
C TRP A 30 2.77 6.36 -6.70
N MET A 31 1.51 6.78 -6.57
CA MET A 31 0.39 6.17 -7.29
C MET A 31 0.53 6.33 -8.82
N LEU A 32 0.95 7.52 -9.29
CA LEU A 32 1.25 7.75 -10.70
C LEU A 32 2.41 6.86 -11.18
N PHE A 33 3.46 6.70 -10.38
CA PHE A 33 4.59 5.84 -10.72
C PHE A 33 4.16 4.38 -10.87
N LYS A 34 3.26 3.92 -10.01
CA LYS A 34 2.67 2.57 -10.04
C LYS A 34 1.84 2.33 -11.30
N HIS A 35 1.03 3.31 -11.70
CA HIS A 35 0.17 3.22 -12.90
C HIS A 35 0.77 3.88 -14.16
N ARG A 36 2.09 4.12 -14.18
CA ARG A 36 2.74 4.92 -15.23
C ARG A 36 2.49 4.41 -16.64
N LEU A 37 2.43 3.10 -16.83
CA LEU A 37 2.19 2.52 -18.16
C LEU A 37 0.77 2.81 -18.64
N ALA A 38 -0.23 2.62 -17.78
CA ALA A 38 -1.62 2.93 -18.10
C ALA A 38 -1.81 4.43 -18.39
N LEU A 39 -1.15 5.29 -17.63
CA LEU A 39 -1.16 6.73 -17.84
C LEU A 39 -0.49 7.14 -19.16
N LEU A 40 0.63 6.51 -19.53
CA LEU A 40 1.29 6.74 -20.82
C LEU A 40 0.38 6.33 -21.99
N VAL A 41 -0.29 5.18 -21.90
CA VAL A 41 -1.27 4.75 -22.90
C VAL A 41 -2.41 5.76 -23.01
N PHE A 42 -2.96 6.21 -21.88
CA PHE A 42 -4.00 7.23 -21.84
C PHE A 42 -3.55 8.55 -22.51
N ALA A 43 -2.33 9.02 -22.20
CA ALA A 43 -1.77 10.23 -22.80
C ALA A 43 -1.60 10.08 -24.33
N MET A 44 -1.15 8.92 -24.80
CA MET A 44 -1.03 8.63 -26.22
C MET A 44 -2.40 8.62 -26.92
N CYS A 45 -3.45 8.09 -26.28
CA CYS A 45 -4.82 8.15 -26.80
C CYS A 45 -5.33 9.60 -26.92
N ILE A 46 -5.02 10.47 -25.96
CA ILE A 46 -5.37 11.89 -26.05
C ILE A 46 -4.66 12.57 -27.23
N ILE A 47 -3.37 12.31 -27.43
CA ILE A 47 -2.61 12.87 -28.56
C ILE A 47 -3.21 12.42 -29.89
N PHE A 48 -3.55 11.14 -30.00
CA PHE A 48 -4.19 10.56 -31.17
C PHE A 48 -5.59 11.16 -31.43
N ALA A 49 -6.40 11.32 -30.38
CA ALA A 49 -7.70 11.99 -30.43
C ALA A 49 -7.59 13.43 -30.95
N VAL A 50 -6.63 14.21 -30.43
CA VAL A 50 -6.39 15.58 -30.90
C VAL A 50 -5.97 15.61 -32.37
N TRP A 51 -5.16 14.65 -32.81
CA TRP A 51 -4.77 14.53 -34.22
C TRP A 51 -5.98 14.22 -35.12
N LEU A 52 -6.86 13.30 -34.71
CA LEU A 52 -8.10 12.99 -35.43
C LEU A 52 -9.02 14.21 -35.51
N LEU A 53 -9.24 14.92 -34.41
CA LEU A 53 -10.07 16.13 -34.40
C LEU A 53 -9.55 17.18 -35.39
N ARG A 54 -8.23 17.41 -35.43
CA ARG A 54 -7.62 18.33 -36.41
C ARG A 54 -7.89 17.91 -37.85
N LYS A 55 -7.90 16.61 -38.15
CA LYS A 55 -8.27 16.09 -39.48
C LYS A 55 -9.75 16.34 -39.78
N GLY A 56 -10.64 16.06 -38.83
CA GLY A 56 -12.08 16.30 -38.98
C GLY A 56 -12.43 17.78 -39.19
N PHE A 57 -11.74 18.71 -38.51
CA PHE A 57 -11.96 20.15 -38.71
C PHE A 57 -11.58 20.63 -40.12
N ASN A 58 -10.64 19.96 -40.79
CA ASN A 58 -10.23 20.31 -42.14
C ASN A 58 -11.20 19.82 -43.22
N ASP A 59 -12.08 18.86 -42.92
CA ASP A 59 -13.05 18.30 -43.86
C ASP A 59 -14.45 18.23 -43.23
N SER A 60 -15.31 19.16 -43.63
CA SER A 60 -16.65 19.33 -43.07
C SER A 60 -17.55 18.10 -43.25
N ASN A 61 -17.29 17.25 -44.25
CA ASN A 61 -18.13 16.06 -44.51
C ASN A 61 -17.91 14.94 -43.49
N VAL A 62 -16.74 14.90 -42.83
CA VAL A 62 -16.38 13.84 -41.88
C VAL A 62 -16.29 14.33 -40.44
N PHE A 63 -16.58 15.61 -40.19
CA PHE A 63 -16.43 16.24 -38.87
C PHE A 63 -17.27 15.55 -37.78
N ILE A 64 -18.57 15.32 -38.03
CA ILE A 64 -19.47 14.71 -37.04
C ILE A 64 -19.04 13.27 -36.72
N LEU A 65 -18.69 12.48 -37.75
CA LEU A 65 -18.21 11.10 -37.57
C LEU A 65 -16.90 11.08 -36.77
N THR A 66 -16.00 12.03 -37.04
CA THR A 66 -14.73 12.16 -36.32
C THR A 66 -14.93 12.50 -34.85
N LEU A 67 -15.90 13.37 -34.52
CA LEU A 67 -16.26 13.69 -33.14
C LEU A 67 -16.77 12.47 -32.38
N ILE A 68 -17.67 11.69 -32.99
CA ILE A 68 -18.24 10.48 -32.39
C ILE A 68 -17.13 9.48 -32.08
N ILE A 69 -16.28 9.15 -33.08
CA ILE A 69 -15.17 8.20 -32.91
C ILE A 69 -14.20 8.68 -31.82
N THR A 70 -13.91 9.98 -31.79
CA THR A 70 -12.99 10.52 -30.78
C THR A 70 -13.57 10.39 -29.37
N PHE A 71 -14.84 10.71 -29.20
CA PHE A 71 -15.52 10.55 -27.92
C PHE A 71 -15.54 9.09 -27.48
N ASP A 72 -15.89 8.17 -28.38
CA ASP A 72 -15.94 6.73 -28.09
C ASP A 72 -14.56 6.19 -27.70
N VAL A 73 -13.50 6.55 -28.42
CA VAL A 73 -12.12 6.14 -28.11
C VAL A 73 -11.69 6.65 -26.74
N LEU A 74 -11.97 7.92 -26.42
CA LEU A 74 -11.63 8.49 -25.12
C LEU A 74 -12.44 7.84 -23.98
N PHE A 75 -13.73 7.62 -24.19
CA PHE A 75 -14.60 6.98 -23.21
C PHE A 75 -14.16 5.54 -22.94
N VAL A 76 -13.92 4.74 -23.98
CA VAL A 76 -13.42 3.36 -23.85
C VAL A 76 -12.06 3.34 -23.17
N THR A 77 -11.14 4.23 -23.55
CA THR A 77 -9.81 4.28 -22.92
C THR A 77 -9.93 4.64 -21.44
N PHE A 78 -10.74 5.64 -21.10
CA PHE A 78 -10.99 6.02 -19.71
C PHE A 78 -11.61 4.87 -18.91
N ALA A 79 -12.60 4.18 -19.47
CA ALA A 79 -13.22 3.02 -18.85
C ALA A 79 -12.21 1.87 -18.63
N VAL A 80 -11.38 1.55 -19.63
CA VAL A 80 -10.35 0.50 -19.52
C VAL A 80 -9.30 0.86 -18.48
N VAL A 81 -8.80 2.11 -18.47
CA VAL A 81 -7.83 2.56 -17.46
C VAL A 81 -8.45 2.55 -16.07
N GLY A 82 -9.68 3.03 -15.92
CA GLY A 82 -10.42 3.00 -14.65
C GLY A 82 -10.63 1.57 -14.15
N LEU A 83 -11.11 0.68 -15.00
CA LEU A 83 -11.24 -0.74 -14.67
C LEU A 83 -9.90 -1.37 -14.31
N PHE A 84 -8.84 -1.11 -15.07
CA PHE A 84 -7.49 -1.59 -14.75
C PHE A 84 -7.04 -1.12 -13.36
N THR A 85 -7.26 0.15 -13.02
CA THR A 85 -6.93 0.65 -11.66
C THR A 85 -7.75 -0.02 -10.55
N ILE A 86 -9.02 -0.33 -10.80
CA ILE A 86 -9.87 -1.06 -9.84
C ILE A 86 -9.40 -2.51 -9.71
N PHE A 87 -9.14 -3.20 -10.82
CA PHE A 87 -8.63 -4.58 -10.79
C PHE A 87 -7.25 -4.68 -10.15
N THR A 88 -6.39 -3.67 -10.28
CA THR A 88 -5.13 -3.63 -9.51
C THR A 88 -5.33 -3.40 -8.01
N GLN A 89 -6.53 -3.02 -7.55
CA GLN A 89 -6.89 -3.10 -6.12
C GLN A 89 -7.22 -4.54 -5.71
N ASP A 90 -7.81 -5.36 -6.58
CA ASP A 90 -8.00 -6.79 -6.31
C ASP A 90 -6.67 -7.56 -6.23
N GLU A 91 -5.62 -7.12 -6.94
CA GLU A 91 -4.26 -7.63 -6.72
C GLU A 91 -3.82 -7.48 -5.25
N PHE A 92 -4.30 -6.50 -4.49
CA PHE A 92 -3.97 -6.41 -3.06
C PHE A 92 -4.45 -7.64 -2.28
N ALA A 93 -5.61 -8.20 -2.65
CA ALA A 93 -6.12 -9.41 -2.02
C ALA A 93 -5.26 -10.64 -2.37
N GLU A 94 -4.83 -10.78 -3.63
CA GLU A 94 -3.94 -11.89 -4.04
C GLU A 94 -2.53 -11.78 -3.44
N VAL A 95 -2.02 -10.56 -3.29
CA VAL A 95 -0.72 -10.30 -2.65
C VAL A 95 -0.74 -10.74 -1.19
N MET A 96 -1.85 -10.55 -0.49
CA MET A 96 -2.05 -11.02 0.88
C MET A 96 -2.45 -12.51 0.95
N SER A 97 -1.63 -13.37 0.33
CA SER A 97 -1.71 -14.82 0.51
C SER A 97 -1.59 -15.23 1.98
N LEU A 98 -2.04 -16.45 2.32
CA LEU A 98 -1.93 -17.04 3.66
C LEU A 98 -0.54 -16.84 4.30
N ARG A 99 0.54 -17.09 3.52
CA ARG A 99 1.92 -16.94 3.98
C ARG A 99 2.26 -15.49 4.32
N ASN A 100 1.85 -14.56 3.45
CA ASN A 100 2.13 -13.14 3.62
C ASN A 100 1.32 -12.55 4.78
N ARG A 101 0.06 -12.99 4.96
CA ARG A 101 -0.77 -12.66 6.14
C ARG A 101 -0.16 -13.17 7.44
N MET A 102 0.32 -14.41 7.46
CA MET A 102 1.00 -14.96 8.65
C MET A 102 2.27 -14.18 8.99
N HIS A 103 3.07 -13.82 7.99
CA HIS A 103 4.24 -12.96 8.17
C HIS A 103 3.84 -11.58 8.71
N PHE A 104 2.77 -10.98 8.19
CA PHE A 104 2.25 -9.70 8.66
C PHE A 104 1.84 -9.76 10.13
N LEU A 105 1.09 -10.78 10.53
CA LEU A 105 0.70 -10.97 11.93
C LEU A 105 1.92 -11.14 12.85
N ASN A 106 2.95 -11.87 12.41
CA ASN A 106 4.19 -12.02 13.18
C ASN A 106 4.92 -10.68 13.35
N GLU A 107 5.06 -9.88 12.29
CA GLU A 107 5.67 -8.55 12.39
C GLU A 107 4.93 -7.64 13.38
N VAL A 108 3.59 -7.70 13.42
CA VAL A 108 2.79 -6.95 14.39
C VAL A 108 3.03 -7.43 15.82
N ILE A 109 3.11 -8.76 16.03
CA ILE A 109 3.39 -9.36 17.34
C ILE A 109 4.77 -8.95 17.86
N GLU A 110 5.78 -8.94 16.99
CA GLU A 110 7.17 -8.64 17.33
C GLU A 110 7.40 -7.15 17.57
N ASN A 111 6.95 -6.29 16.66
CA ASN A 111 7.21 -4.84 16.73
C ASN A 111 6.24 -4.10 17.67
N ARG A 112 5.10 -4.70 18.01
CA ARG A 112 4.10 -4.15 18.95
C ARG A 112 3.75 -2.68 18.63
N PRO A 113 3.21 -2.40 17.44
CA PRO A 113 3.08 -1.03 16.95
C PRO A 113 2.04 -0.19 17.73
N GLY A 114 0.95 -0.82 18.18
CA GLY A 114 -0.12 -0.11 18.91
C GLY A 114 -0.66 1.07 18.11
N VAL A 115 -0.70 2.26 18.70
CA VAL A 115 -1.12 3.50 18.01
C VAL A 115 0.03 4.30 17.40
N THR A 116 1.28 3.86 17.54
CA THR A 116 2.46 4.65 17.15
C THR A 116 2.80 4.44 15.68
N MET A 117 2.68 5.48 14.86
CA MET A 117 2.92 5.38 13.41
C MET A 117 4.38 5.06 13.06
N ASP A 118 5.36 5.53 13.83
CA ASP A 118 6.77 5.18 13.61
C ASP A 118 7.01 3.66 13.70
N LYS A 119 6.25 2.95 14.55
CA LYS A 119 6.34 1.49 14.63
C LYS A 119 5.59 0.81 13.50
N TRP A 120 4.48 1.38 13.06
CA TRP A 120 3.78 0.91 11.86
C TRP A 120 4.62 1.10 10.60
N ASP A 121 5.43 2.14 10.53
CA ASP A 121 6.39 2.35 9.45
C ASP A 121 7.42 1.22 9.39
N VAL A 122 7.92 0.76 10.54
CA VAL A 122 8.83 -0.40 10.60
C VAL A 122 8.15 -1.66 10.07
N VAL A 123 6.92 -1.93 10.50
CA VAL A 123 6.14 -3.07 10.03
C VAL A 123 5.90 -2.97 8.52
N ALA A 124 5.48 -1.80 8.03
CA ALA A 124 5.25 -1.54 6.62
C ALA A 124 6.50 -1.80 5.77
N ALA A 125 7.66 -1.35 6.25
CA ALA A 125 8.92 -1.50 5.54
C ALA A 125 9.38 -2.97 5.49
N ASN A 126 9.21 -3.71 6.59
CA ASN A 126 9.50 -5.15 6.64
C ASN A 126 8.60 -5.93 5.69
N ILE A 127 7.30 -5.62 5.65
CA ILE A 127 6.36 -6.32 4.76
C ILE A 127 6.64 -5.98 3.29
N ASN A 128 6.90 -4.72 2.96
CA ASN A 128 7.29 -4.33 1.61
C ASN A 128 8.53 -5.08 1.12
N GLU A 129 9.55 -5.21 1.96
CA GLU A 129 10.76 -5.96 1.63
C GLU A 129 10.47 -7.45 1.43
N THR A 130 9.69 -8.07 2.32
CA THR A 130 9.31 -9.48 2.19
C THR A 130 8.55 -9.72 0.89
N LEU A 131 7.56 -8.89 0.58
CA LEU A 131 6.75 -8.99 -0.64
C LEU A 131 7.56 -8.75 -1.92
N ALA A 132 8.54 -7.85 -1.88
CA ALA A 132 9.46 -7.64 -3.00
C ALA A 132 10.38 -8.86 -3.19
N SER A 133 10.94 -9.37 -2.08
CA SER A 133 11.92 -10.46 -2.11
C SER A 133 11.34 -11.79 -2.58
N ASN A 134 10.08 -12.07 -2.25
CA ASN A 134 9.38 -13.29 -2.66
C ASN A 134 8.67 -13.14 -4.03
N GLY A 135 8.81 -11.98 -4.68
CA GLY A 135 8.17 -11.68 -5.97
C GLY A 135 6.65 -11.54 -5.91
N SER A 136 6.05 -11.50 -4.73
CA SER A 136 4.60 -11.28 -4.56
C SER A 136 4.21 -9.84 -4.91
N TYR A 137 5.14 -8.88 -4.82
CA TYR A 137 4.87 -7.50 -5.17
C TYR A 137 6.05 -6.78 -5.80
N SER A 138 5.76 -5.64 -6.42
CA SER A 138 6.78 -4.79 -7.03
C SER A 138 7.69 -4.12 -5.99
N ASN A 139 8.92 -3.82 -6.40
CA ASN A 139 9.91 -3.12 -5.57
C ASN A 139 9.51 -1.68 -5.18
N SER A 140 8.42 -1.13 -5.73
CA SER A 140 7.93 0.21 -5.34
C SER A 140 7.21 0.22 -4.00
N GLY A 141 7.13 -0.93 -3.30
CA GLY A 141 6.46 -1.09 -2.03
C GLY A 141 4.95 -1.29 -2.20
N TYR A 142 4.38 -2.13 -1.33
CA TYR A 142 2.94 -2.38 -1.23
C TYR A 142 2.27 -1.30 -0.38
N PHE A 143 2.84 -1.01 0.79
CA PHE A 143 2.45 0.07 1.67
C PHE A 143 3.24 1.34 1.34
N PHE A 144 2.54 2.45 1.14
CA PHE A 144 3.16 3.76 1.01
C PHE A 144 3.78 4.22 2.33
N ASP A 145 3.08 3.98 3.44
CA ASP A 145 3.47 4.34 4.79
C ASP A 145 2.84 3.43 5.87
N GLY A 146 3.19 3.70 7.14
CA GLY A 146 2.63 3.02 8.30
C GLY A 146 1.13 3.26 8.52
N GLU A 147 0.58 4.40 8.09
CA GLU A 147 -0.87 4.65 8.18
C GLU A 147 -1.63 3.68 7.25
N MET A 148 -1.19 3.56 6.00
CA MET A 148 -1.73 2.58 5.06
C MET A 148 -1.57 1.15 5.57
N CYS A 149 -0.43 0.83 6.18
CA CYS A 149 -0.20 -0.49 6.79
C CYS A 149 -1.15 -0.76 7.96
N HIS A 150 -1.41 0.24 8.82
CA HIS A 150 -2.33 0.11 9.94
C HIS A 150 -3.78 -0.07 9.48
N ASP A 151 -4.19 0.70 8.48
CA ASP A 151 -5.51 0.59 7.86
C ASP A 151 -5.74 -0.79 7.26
N GLU A 152 -4.74 -1.33 6.58
CA GLU A 152 -4.82 -2.67 6.01
C GLU A 152 -4.87 -3.74 7.10
N PHE A 153 -4.08 -3.61 8.17
CA PHE A 153 -4.17 -4.51 9.32
C PHE A 153 -5.58 -4.53 9.93
N LYS A 154 -6.21 -3.35 10.10
CA LYS A 154 -7.59 -3.23 10.59
C LYS A 154 -8.57 -3.89 9.62
N ARG A 155 -8.41 -3.65 8.32
CA ARG A 155 -9.29 -4.17 7.28
C ARG A 155 -9.25 -5.70 7.22
N LEU A 156 -8.05 -6.27 7.26
CA LEU A 156 -7.82 -7.71 7.15
C LEU A 156 -8.18 -8.44 8.46
N PHE A 157 -7.65 -7.99 9.60
CA PHE A 157 -7.63 -8.84 10.79
C PHE A 157 -8.56 -8.42 11.92
N MET A 158 -9.10 -7.20 11.91
CA MET A 158 -10.01 -6.71 12.96
C MET A 158 -11.47 -6.83 12.59
N ARG A 159 -11.79 -7.09 11.32
CA ARG A 159 -13.15 -7.38 10.87
C ARG A 159 -13.37 -8.89 10.90
N ASP A 160 -14.53 -9.33 11.38
CA ASP A 160 -14.87 -10.74 11.57
C ASP A 160 -14.82 -11.60 10.28
N SER A 161 -14.67 -10.98 9.10
CA SER A 161 -14.74 -11.65 7.80
C SER A 161 -13.55 -12.57 7.49
N GLU A 162 -12.33 -12.28 7.96
CA GLU A 162 -11.15 -13.06 7.52
C GLU A 162 -10.82 -14.26 8.40
N ALA A 163 -11.26 -14.27 9.66
CA ALA A 163 -11.16 -15.47 10.52
C ALA A 163 -11.93 -16.67 9.92
N SER A 164 -12.93 -16.39 9.08
CA SER A 164 -13.70 -17.39 8.35
C SER A 164 -13.01 -17.93 7.09
N GLU A 165 -12.04 -17.21 6.52
CA GLU A 165 -11.39 -17.58 5.25
C GLU A 165 -10.16 -18.47 5.48
N TYR A 166 -9.39 -18.21 6.55
CA TYR A 166 -8.17 -18.96 6.89
C TYR A 166 -8.19 -19.42 8.36
N PRO A 167 -8.78 -20.59 8.66
CA PRO A 167 -8.89 -21.11 10.03
C PRO A 167 -7.53 -21.28 10.74
N GLU A 168 -6.46 -21.59 10.01
CA GLU A 168 -5.11 -21.70 10.55
C GLU A 168 -4.54 -20.38 11.09
N LEU A 169 -5.02 -19.23 10.60
CA LEU A 169 -4.57 -17.92 11.06
C LEU A 169 -5.22 -17.48 12.37
N ILE A 170 -6.34 -18.08 12.78
CA ILE A 170 -7.14 -17.64 13.93
C ILE A 170 -6.26 -17.42 15.18
N LYS A 171 -5.39 -18.39 15.50
CA LYS A 171 -4.48 -18.29 16.67
C LYS A 171 -3.50 -17.12 16.56
N TYR A 172 -2.99 -16.85 15.36
CA TYR A 172 -2.07 -15.75 15.09
C TYR A 172 -2.79 -14.40 15.13
N ILE A 173 -4.00 -14.33 14.54
CA ILE A 173 -4.87 -13.16 14.57
C ILE A 173 -5.18 -12.80 16.03
N GLU A 174 -5.72 -13.72 16.82
CA GLU A 174 -6.01 -13.49 18.23
C GLU A 174 -4.78 -13.04 19.03
N LYS A 175 -3.60 -13.60 18.73
CA LYS A 175 -2.36 -13.20 19.40
C LYS A 175 -1.94 -11.78 19.00
N ALA A 176 -1.97 -11.46 17.72
CA ALA A 176 -1.64 -10.12 17.21
C ALA A 176 -2.61 -9.06 17.73
N LEU A 177 -3.92 -9.35 17.71
CA LEU A 177 -4.95 -8.46 18.24
C LEU A 177 -4.79 -8.21 19.74
N ARG A 178 -4.49 -9.26 20.54
CA ARG A 178 -4.19 -9.09 21.96
C ARG A 178 -2.98 -8.20 22.21
N VAL A 179 -1.89 -8.41 21.46
CA VAL A 179 -0.68 -7.59 21.57
C VAL A 179 -0.97 -6.14 21.16
N TYR A 180 -1.72 -5.95 20.07
CA TYR A 180 -2.15 -4.64 19.60
C TYR A 180 -2.98 -3.91 20.66
N GLN A 181 -4.06 -4.54 21.16
CA GLN A 181 -4.95 -3.98 22.18
C GLN A 181 -4.19 -3.58 23.44
N ALA A 182 -3.32 -4.45 23.94
CA ALA A 182 -2.54 -4.17 25.14
C ALA A 182 -1.63 -2.93 24.98
N ASN A 183 -1.05 -2.72 23.79
CA ASN A 183 -0.25 -1.52 23.52
C ASN A 183 -1.10 -0.27 23.37
N VAL A 184 -2.30 -0.37 22.78
CA VAL A 184 -3.27 0.72 22.69
C VAL A 184 -3.69 1.15 24.11
N ASP A 185 -4.06 0.20 24.96
CA ASP A 185 -4.52 0.44 26.34
C ASP A 185 -3.40 1.06 27.20
N ALA A 186 -2.16 0.57 27.05
CA ALA A 186 -1.01 1.14 27.72
C ALA A 186 -0.79 2.61 27.32
N TYR A 187 -0.83 2.92 26.02
CA TYR A 187 -0.68 4.28 25.50
C TYR A 187 -1.71 5.24 26.08
N TRP A 188 -2.99 4.84 26.11
CA TRP A 188 -4.05 5.69 26.66
C TRP A 188 -3.92 5.84 28.18
N SER A 189 -3.52 4.80 28.89
CA SER A 189 -3.28 4.84 30.33
C SER A 189 -2.19 5.85 30.70
N GLU A 190 -1.05 5.80 29.99
CA GLU A 190 0.06 6.75 30.17
C GLU A 190 -0.36 8.19 29.81
N SER A 191 -1.11 8.36 28.72
CA SER A 191 -1.60 9.67 28.28
C SER A 191 -2.55 10.30 29.29
N ILE A 192 -3.45 9.51 29.88
CA ILE A 192 -4.40 9.97 30.92
C ILE A 192 -3.65 10.31 32.21
N GLN A 193 -2.68 9.50 32.63
CA GLN A 193 -1.87 9.80 33.81
C GLN A 193 -1.08 11.11 33.65
N LYS A 194 -0.48 11.33 32.47
CA LYS A 194 0.23 12.57 32.15
C LYS A 194 -0.68 13.79 32.13
N ALA A 195 -1.94 13.63 31.71
CA ALA A 195 -2.93 14.69 31.73
C ALA A 195 -3.43 15.04 33.15
N ARG A 196 -3.46 14.06 34.06
CA ARG A 196 -3.86 14.25 35.47
C ARG A 196 -2.74 14.74 36.39
N GLY A 197 -1.48 14.53 36.01
CA GLY A 197 -0.30 14.99 36.75
C GLY A 197 0.15 16.42 36.41
N LYS A 198 -0.65 17.15 35.63
CA LYS A 198 -0.52 18.59 35.35
C LYS A 198 -1.68 19.34 35.98
#